data_AF-A0A7W7Y331-F1
#
_entry.id   AF-A0A7W7Y331-F1
#
_cell.length_a   1.000
_cell.length_b   1.000
_cell.length_c   1.000
_cell.angle_alpha   90.00
_cell.angle_beta   90.00
_cell.angle_gamma   90.00
#
_symmetry.space_group_name_H-M   'P 1'
#
loop_
_entity.id
_entity.type
_entity.pdbx_description
1 polymer ?
#
loop_
_entity_poly.entity_id
_entity_poly.type
_entity_poly.pdbx_seq_one_letter_code
_entity_poly.pdbx_strand_id
1 'polypeptide(L)' 'MHSNCSAQFDNGAQVVDKLRMMGFEQQHLPLAVAYTCVSCQADFTMETLMSHCPQCGMTYGVTPCHAHDPTNILAAGVNY' A
#
# COMPACT_ATOMS: atom_id res chain seq x y z
N MET A 1 -5.65 -23.01 -6.05
CA MET A 1 -4.52 -22.11 -6.40
C MET A 1 -5.10 -20.92 -7.15
N HIS A 2 -5.29 -19.76 -6.51
CA HIS A 2 -5.83 -18.58 -7.20
C HIS A 2 -4.70 -17.86 -7.93
N SER A 3 -4.71 -17.93 -9.26
CA SER A 3 -3.72 -17.34 -10.18
C SER A 3 -3.85 -15.82 -10.35
N ASN A 4 -4.58 -15.13 -9.47
CA ASN A 4 -5.07 -13.77 -9.74
C ASN A 4 -4.17 -12.64 -9.22
N CYS A 5 -2.92 -12.96 -8.86
CA CYS A 5 -1.91 -11.99 -8.46
C CYS A 5 -0.62 -12.11 -9.27
N SER A 6 -0.74 -12.43 -10.56
CA SER A 6 0.37 -12.43 -11.52
C SER A 6 0.72 -11.03 -12.05
N ALA A 7 0.10 -9.98 -11.50
CA ALA A 7 0.46 -8.61 -11.86
C ALA A 7 1.84 -8.29 -11.28
N GLN A 8 2.80 -8.05 -12.17
CA GLN A 8 4.11 -7.57 -11.83
C GLN A 8 4.04 -6.04 -11.83
N PHE A 9 4.38 -5.44 -10.69
CA PHE A 9 4.35 -3.99 -10.52
C PHE A 9 5.78 -3.47 -10.47
N ASP A 10 6.07 -2.44 -11.26
CA ASP A 10 7.39 -1.81 -11.26
C ASP A 10 7.55 -0.79 -10.13
N ASN A 11 6.44 -0.25 -9.62
CA ASN A 11 6.43 0.80 -8.60
C ASN A 11 5.10 0.85 -7.82
N GLY A 12 5.08 1.63 -6.73
CA GLY A 12 3.90 1.78 -5.88
C GLY A 12 2.72 2.48 -6.55
N ALA A 13 2.95 3.34 -7.54
CA ALA A 13 1.89 4.01 -8.28
C ALA A 13 1.02 3.00 -9.04
N GLN A 14 1.64 2.04 -9.73
CA GLN A 14 0.90 0.96 -10.40
C GLN A 14 0.11 0.08 -9.42
N VAL A 15 0.64 -0.17 -8.21
CA VAL A 15 -0.09 -0.89 -7.15
C VAL A 15 -1.32 -0.10 -6.71
N VAL A 16 -1.14 1.18 -6.38
CA VAL A 16 -2.22 2.06 -5.91
C VAL A 16 -3.30 2.22 -6.98
N ASP A 17 -2.92 2.44 -8.24
CA ASP A 17 -3.86 2.52 -9.35
C ASP A 17 -4.65 1.22 -9.49
N LYS A 18 -3.99 0.08 -9.35
CA LYS A 18 -4.67 -1.22 -9.40
C LYS A 18 -5.65 -1.40 -8.25
N LEU A 19 -5.29 -0.98 -7.04
CA LEU A 19 -6.20 -1.03 -5.90
C LEU A 19 -7.44 -0.17 -6.18
N ARG A 20 -7.26 1.08 -6.64
CA ARG A 20 -8.35 2.00 -7.01
C ARG A 20 -9.24 1.46 -8.13
N MET A 21 -8.64 0.92 -9.19
CA MET A 21 -9.37 0.32 -10.30
C MET A 21 -10.25 -0.86 -9.87
N MET A 22 -9.80 -1.61 -8.85
CA MET A 22 -10.53 -2.77 -8.32
C MET A 22 -11.48 -2.41 -7.17
N GLY A 23 -11.42 -1.18 -6.63
CA GLY A 23 -12.14 -0.76 -5.43
C GLY A 23 -11.61 -1.39 -4.14
N PHE A 24 -10.31 -1.71 -4.10
CA PHE A 24 -9.66 -2.44 -3.02
C PHE A 24 -8.86 -1.51 -2.07
N GLU A 25 -8.79 -0.22 -2.36
CA GLU A 25 -8.01 0.75 -1.58
C GLU A 25 -8.40 0.82 -0.10
N GLN A 26 -9.69 0.61 0.21
CA GLN A 26 -10.22 0.61 1.58
C GLN A 26 -10.27 -0.78 2.22
N GLN A 27 -9.82 -1.83 1.52
CA GLN A 27 -9.76 -3.16 2.14
C GLN A 27 -8.71 -3.16 3.25
N HIS A 28 -9.06 -3.81 4.36
CA HIS A 28 -8.16 -3.91 5.50
C HIS A 28 -6.99 -4.86 5.22
N LEU A 29 -5.84 -4.52 5.77
CA LEU A 29 -4.73 -5.46 5.88
C LEU A 29 -5.12 -6.61 6.82
N PRO A 30 -4.61 -7.83 6.59
CA PRO A 30 -4.81 -8.94 7.53
C PRO A 30 -4.28 -8.64 8.94
N LEU A 31 -3.25 -7.79 9.03
CA LEU A 31 -2.66 -7.30 10.26
C LEU A 31 -2.28 -5.82 10.08
N ALA A 32 -2.60 -4.98 11.06
CA ALA A 32 -2.17 -3.59 11.07
C ALA A 32 -0.63 -3.52 11.14
N VAL A 33 -0.03 -2.67 10.32
CA VAL A 33 1.43 -2.55 10.20
C VAL A 33 1.85 -1.19 10.76
N ALA A 34 2.75 -1.20 11.75
CA ALA A 34 3.48 0.00 12.15
C ALA A 34 4.53 0.30 11.07
N TYR A 35 4.48 1.48 10.48
CA TYR A 35 5.29 1.87 9.32
C TYR A 35 5.90 3.25 9.53
N THR A 36 7.18 3.38 9.19
CA THR A 36 7.89 4.67 9.20
C THR A 36 7.86 5.26 7.81
N CYS A 37 7.32 6.47 7.67
CA CYS A 37 7.20 7.14 6.37
C CYS A 37 8.57 7.42 5.76
N VAL A 38 8.83 6.92 4.54
CA VAL A 38 10.12 7.13 3.86
C VAL A 38 10.39 8.60 3.54
N SER A 39 9.34 9.41 3.38
CA SER A 39 9.47 10.83 2.98
C SER A 39 9.70 11.79 4.15
N CYS A 40 8.98 11.61 5.26
CA CYS A 40 9.03 12.56 6.39
C CYS A 40 9.49 11.92 7.71
N GLN A 41 9.80 10.62 7.71
CA GLN A 41 10.27 9.87 8.87
C GLN A 41 9.29 9.84 10.05
N ALA A 42 8.01 10.20 9.83
CA ALA A 42 6.96 10.06 10.82
C ALA A 42 6.48 8.61 10.88
N ASP A 43 6.28 8.09 12.09
CA ASP A 43 5.66 6.79 12.31
C ASP A 43 4.14 6.90 12.23
N PHE A 44 3.52 5.91 11.58
CA PHE A 44 2.08 5.79 11.48
C PHE A 44 1.68 4.32 11.33
N THR A 45 0.40 4.04 11.54
CA THR A 45 -0.14 2.69 11.38
C THR A 45 -0.89 2.60 10.06
N MET A 46 -0.56 1.59 9.26
CA MET A 46 -1.32 1.21 8.07
C MET A 46 -2.34 0.13 8.44
N GLU A 47 -3.60 0.39 8.12
CA GLU A 47 -4.71 -0.53 8.42
C GLU A 47 -5.37 -1.09 7.15
N THR A 48 -5.10 -0.46 6.00
CA THR A 48 -5.70 -0.79 4.71
C THR A 48 -4.63 -1.05 3.65
N LEU A 49 -5.01 -1.71 2.55
CA LEU A 49 -4.14 -2.00 1.40
C LEU A 49 -3.56 -0.73 0.78
N MET A 50 -4.29 0.38 0.86
CA MET A 50 -3.82 1.71 0.49
C MET A 50 -3.98 2.65 1.69
N SER A 51 -2.86 3.18 2.20
CA SER A 51 -2.85 4.13 3.32
C SER A 51 -1.95 5.32 2.99
N HIS A 52 -2.19 6.44 3.67
CA HIS A 52 -1.45 7.69 3.45
C HIS A 52 -0.79 8.12 4.75
N CYS A 53 0.43 8.64 4.65
CA CYS A 53 1.07 9.26 5.78
C CYS A 53 0.32 10.56 6.16
N PRO A 54 -0.20 10.68 7.40
CA PRO A 54 -0.98 11.86 7.81
C PRO A 54 -0.15 13.14 7.93
N GLN A 55 1.18 13.04 7.94
CA GLN A 55 2.08 14.20 8.09
C GLN A 55 2.46 14.84 6.75
N CYS A 56 2.70 14.05 5.71
CA CYS A 56 3.18 14.55 4.42
C CYS A 56 2.31 14.17 3.22
N GLY A 57 1.30 13.31 3.41
CA GLY A 57 0.44 12.84 2.31
C GLY A 57 1.06 11.77 1.42
N MET A 58 2.20 11.16 1.80
CA MET A 58 2.78 10.03 1.05
C MET A 58 1.82 8.84 1.01
N THR A 59 1.42 8.42 -0.18
CA THR A 59 0.56 7.27 -0.43
C THR A 59 1.39 6.00 -0.54
N TYR A 60 0.93 4.94 0.13
CA TYR A 60 1.53 3.61 0.10
C TYR A 60 0.48 2.60 -0.36
N GLY A 61 0.93 1.56 -1.06
CA GLY A 61 0.08 0.49 -1.55
C GLY A 61 0.74 -0.88 -1.43
N VAL A 62 -0.05 -1.90 -1.13
CA VAL A 62 0.33 -3.31 -1.22
C VAL A 62 -0.84 -4.12 -1.78
N THR A 63 -0.56 -5.10 -2.64
CA THR A 63 -1.62 -5.96 -3.17
C THR A 63 -2.14 -6.94 -2.13
N PRO A 64 -3.42 -7.37 -2.20
CA PRO A 64 -3.99 -8.30 -1.23
C PRO A 64 -3.18 -9.61 -1.08
N CYS A 65 -2.57 -10.09 -2.16
CA CYS A 65 -1.77 -11.31 -2.14
C CYS A 65 -0.43 -11.16 -1.40
N HIS A 66 0.13 -9.95 -1.32
CA HIS A 66 1.40 -9.66 -0.64
C HIS A 66 1.20 -8.87 0.67
N ALA A 67 -0.04 -8.56 1.05
CA ALA A 67 -0.41 -7.82 2.25
C ALA A 67 -0.03 -8.48 3.58
N HIS A 68 0.43 -9.73 3.56
CA HIS A 68 0.93 -10.46 4.72
C HIS A 68 2.39 -10.13 5.05
N ASP A 69 3.12 -9.50 4.12
CA ASP A 69 4.52 -9.13 4.30
C ASP A 69 4.69 -7.61 4.07
N PRO A 70 4.98 -6.83 5.12
CA PRO A 70 5.10 -5.38 5.03
C PRO A 70 6.27 -4.92 4.15
N THR A 71 7.22 -5.78 3.82
CA THR A 71 8.31 -5.44 2.88
C THR A 71 7.83 -5.23 1.45
N ASN A 72 6.61 -5.69 1.12
CA ASN A 72 5.97 -5.48 -0.18
C ASN A 72 5.15 -4.19 -0.25
N ILE A 73 5.14 -3.37 0.81
CA ILE A 73 4.52 -2.05 0.80
C ILE A 73 5.38 -1.11 -0.03
N LEU A 74 4.80 -0.56 -1.11
CA LEU A 74 5.48 0.33 -2.03
C LEU A 74 4.92 1.75 -1.91
N ALA A 75 5.80 2.74 -1.94
CA ALA A 75 5.43 4.15 -1.99
C ALA A 75 5.01 4.55 -3.42
N ALA A 76 3.87 5.23 -3.54
CA ALA A 76 3.35 5.73 -4.81
C ALA A 76 3.69 7.21 -5.06
N GLY A 77 3.80 8.01 -3.99
CA GLY A 77 4.14 9.43 -4.07
C GLY A 77 3.37 10.28 -3.07
N VAL A 78 3.80 11.52 -2.87
CA VAL A 78 3.12 12.50 -2.01
C VAL A 78 1.87 13.02 -2.71
N ASN A 79 0.71 12.91 -2.05
CA ASN A 79 -0.60 13.26 -2.57
C ASN A 79 -0.96 12.52 -3.88
N TYR A 80 -0.50 11.27 -4.01
CA TYR A 80 -0.82 10.39 -5.13
C TYR A 80 -2.17 9.72 -4.93
#